data_AF-A0A967CD17-F1
#
_entry.id   AF-A0A967CD17-F1
#
_cell.length_a   1.000
_cell.length_b   1.000
_cell.length_c   1.000
_cell.angle_alpha   90.00
_cell.angle_beta   90.00
_cell.angle_gamma   90.00
#
_symmetry.space_group_name_H-M   'P 1'
#
loop_
_entity.id
_entity.type
_entity.pdbx_description
1 polymer ?
#
loop_
_entity_poly.entity_id
_entity_poly.type
_entity_poly.pdbx_seq_one_letter_code
_entity_poly.pdbx_strand_id
1 'polypeptide(L)'
;MRSLAVAGWSPSFDECARCAQPGPHRAFNVHAGGMVCSACRPPGSAAPSPAAVTLLGALLAGDWETADGADDRTRKEASGLVAAFLQWHIERGLRSLPLVDRS
;
A
#
# COMPACT_ATOMS: atom_id res chain seq x y z
N MET A 1 -2.14 7.68 -4.53
CA MET A 1 -1.45 6.42 -4.90
C MET A 1 -0.50 6.60 -6.07
N ARG A 2 -0.94 7.14 -7.20
CA ARG A 2 -0.06 7.37 -8.38
C ARG A 2 1.24 8.11 -8.06
N SER A 3 1.20 9.16 -7.22
CA SER A 3 2.42 9.87 -6.82
C SER A 3 3.43 8.98 -6.08
N LEU A 4 2.97 8.01 -5.30
CA LEU A 4 3.84 7.04 -4.63
C LEU A 4 4.48 6.09 -5.64
N ALA A 5 3.68 5.57 -6.58
CA ALA A 5 4.17 4.69 -7.64
C ALA A 5 5.20 5.40 -8.54
N VAL A 6 4.97 6.67 -8.88
CA VAL A 6 5.94 7.51 -9.60
C VAL A 6 7.23 7.70 -8.81
N ALA A 7 7.15 7.79 -7.48
CA ALA A 7 8.33 7.82 -6.60
C ALA A 7 9.02 6.44 -6.43
N GLY A 8 8.58 5.40 -7.16
CA GLY A 8 9.10 4.05 -7.08
C GLY A 8 8.49 3.20 -5.96
N TRP A 9 7.44 3.67 -5.29
CA TRP A 9 6.77 3.00 -4.17
C TRP A 9 5.37 2.56 -4.58
N SER A 10 5.27 1.48 -5.35
CA SER A 10 4.00 0.90 -5.79
C SER A 10 3.64 -0.31 -4.92
N PRO A 11 2.57 -0.25 -4.11
CA PRO A 11 2.11 -1.43 -3.39
C PRO A 11 1.44 -2.45 -4.32
N SER A 12 1.60 -3.74 -4.02
CA SER A 12 0.85 -4.81 -4.69
C SER A 12 -0.53 -5.02 -4.07
N PHE A 13 -1.55 -5.19 -4.91
CA PHE A 13 -2.94 -5.44 -4.47
C PHE A 13 -3.57 -6.72 -5.04
N ASP A 14 -3.06 -7.20 -6.17
CA ASP A 14 -3.54 -8.33 -6.95
C ASP A 14 -2.70 -9.59 -6.75
N GLU A 15 -1.43 -9.45 -6.38
CA GLU A 15 -0.54 -10.56 -6.03
C GLU A 15 0.09 -10.41 -4.64
N CYS A 16 0.58 -11.51 -4.09
CA CYS A 16 1.31 -11.49 -2.82
C CYS A 16 2.62 -10.72 -3.01
N ALA A 17 2.79 -9.62 -2.29
CA ALA A 17 3.97 -8.75 -2.36
C ALA A 17 5.30 -9.45 -2.02
N ARG A 18 5.25 -10.68 -1.47
CA ARG A 18 6.43 -11.47 -1.11
C ARG A 18 6.72 -12.64 -2.06
N CYS A 19 5.70 -13.34 -2.55
CA CYS A 19 5.88 -14.57 -3.33
C CYS A 19 5.16 -14.57 -4.69
N ALA A 20 4.56 -13.44 -5.08
CA ALA A 20 3.79 -13.27 -6.31
C ALA A 20 2.60 -14.25 -6.48
N GLN A 21 2.17 -14.93 -5.40
CA GLN A 21 0.97 -15.76 -5.47
C GLN A 21 -0.23 -14.87 -5.84
N PRO A 22 -1.02 -15.21 -6.88
CA PRO A 22 -2.21 -14.45 -7.24
C PRO A 22 -3.21 -14.36 -6.09
N GLY A 23 -3.86 -13.21 -5.98
CA GLY A 23 -4.89 -12.91 -5.00
C GLY A 23 -6.29 -13.40 -5.41
N PRO A 24 -7.35 -12.91 -4.74
CA PRO A 24 -7.33 -11.85 -3.73
C PRO A 24 -6.77 -12.32 -2.38
N HIS A 25 -5.91 -11.50 -1.78
CA HIS A 25 -5.44 -11.70 -0.40
C HIS A 25 -6.21 -10.82 0.58
N ARG A 26 -6.12 -11.13 1.87
CA ARG A 26 -6.89 -10.42 2.93
C ARG A 26 -6.04 -9.65 3.93
N ALA A 27 -4.72 -9.73 3.81
CA ALA A 27 -3.79 -9.07 4.71
C ALA A 27 -2.95 -8.07 3.94
N PHE A 28 -2.83 -6.85 4.46
CA PHE A 28 -1.95 -5.82 3.94
C PHE A 28 -0.81 -5.59 4.93
N ASN A 29 0.42 -5.59 4.44
CA ASN A 29 1.59 -5.35 5.26
C ASN A 29 2.49 -4.30 4.61
N VAL A 30 2.67 -3.18 5.32
CA VAL A 30 3.48 -2.05 4.84
C VAL A 30 4.94 -2.42 4.63
N HIS A 31 5.50 -3.30 5.46
CA HIS A 31 6.88 -3.75 5.35
C HIS A 31 7.10 -4.72 4.18
N ALA A 32 6.08 -5.55 3.89
CA ALA A 32 6.11 -6.48 2.76
C ALA A 32 5.80 -5.78 1.42
N GLY A 33 5.34 -4.53 1.45
CA GLY A 33 5.07 -3.76 0.23
C GLY A 33 3.67 -3.96 -0.35
N GLY A 34 2.70 -4.52 0.38
CA GLY A 34 1.35 -4.68 -0.16
C GLY A 34 0.54 -5.81 0.47
N MET A 35 -0.38 -6.35 -0.32
CA MET A 35 -1.19 -7.51 0.03
C MET A 35 -0.33 -8.77 0.13
N VAL A 36 -0.58 -9.61 1.13
CA VAL A 36 0.19 -10.84 1.39
C VAL A 36 -0.72 -12.05 1.62
N CYS A 37 -0.33 -13.19 1.08
CA CYS A 37 -1.03 -14.46 1.31
C CYS A 37 -0.91 -14.91 2.78
N SER A 38 -1.75 -15.85 3.19
CA SER A 38 -1.76 -16.39 4.57
C SER A 38 -0.40 -16.93 5.00
N ALA A 39 0.32 -17.62 4.11
CA ALA A 39 1.65 -18.17 4.39
C ALA A 39 2.74 -17.10 4.55
N CYS A 40 2.60 -15.95 3.88
CA CYS A 40 3.55 -14.86 3.94
C CYS A 40 3.21 -13.79 4.99
N ARG A 41 2.05 -13.89 5.66
CA ARG A 41 1.48 -12.85 6.53
C ARG A 41 2.32 -12.63 7.79
N PRO A 42 3.00 -11.46 7.93
CA PRO A 42 3.69 -11.13 9.17
C PRO A 42 2.72 -10.66 10.27
N PRO A 43 3.12 -10.72 11.56
CA PRO A 43 2.43 -10.01 12.63
C PRO A 43 2.29 -8.51 12.33
N GLY A 44 1.23 -7.89 12.83
CA GLY A 44 0.94 -6.47 12.58
C GLY A 44 0.38 -6.15 11.18
N SER A 45 0.10 -7.16 10.35
CA SER A 45 -0.59 -6.95 9.08
C SER A 45 -2.04 -6.51 9.30
N ALA A 46 -2.42 -5.40 8.66
CA ALA A 46 -3.79 -4.94 8.60
C ALA A 46 -4.67 -5.93 7.82
N ALA A 47 -5.98 -5.93 8.10
CA ALA A 47 -6.97 -6.71 7.37
C ALA A 47 -7.99 -5.76 6.76
N PRO A 48 -7.63 -5.06 5.66
CA PRO A 48 -8.50 -4.05 5.07
C PRO A 48 -9.76 -4.67 4.49
N SER A 49 -10.83 -3.88 4.45
CA SER A 49 -12.06 -4.29 3.76
C SER A 49 -11.81 -4.51 2.26
N PRO A 50 -12.55 -5.43 1.60
CA PRO A 50 -12.43 -5.61 0.14
C PRO A 50 -12.68 -4.30 -0.63
N ALA A 51 -13.62 -3.48 -0.17
CA ALA A 51 -13.93 -2.18 -0.76
C ALA A 51 -12.71 -1.22 -0.70
N ALA A 52 -11.98 -1.20 0.43
CA ALA A 52 -10.77 -0.40 0.54
C ALA A 52 -9.66 -0.89 -0.39
N VAL A 53 -9.49 -2.21 -0.56
CA VAL A 53 -8.52 -2.77 -1.50
C VAL A 53 -8.88 -2.39 -2.94
N THR A 54 -10.16 -2.50 -3.33
CA THR A 54 -10.64 -2.06 -4.64
C THR A 54 -10.36 -0.58 -4.87
N LEU A 55 -10.68 0.28 -3.89
CA LEU A 55 -10.39 1.73 -3.99
C LEU A 55 -8.90 2.00 -4.15
N LEU A 56 -8.03 1.34 -3.37
CA LEU A 56 -6.59 1.51 -3.47
C LEU A 56 -6.03 1.08 -4.84
N GLY A 57 -6.53 -0.03 -5.39
CA GLY A 57 -6.22 -0.49 -6.74
C GLY A 57 -6.68 0.51 -7.81
N ALA A 58 -7.91 1.01 -7.72
CA ALA A 58 -8.44 2.01 -8.63
C ALA A 58 -7.62 3.31 -8.61
N LEU A 59 -7.29 3.81 -7.41
CA LEU A 59 -6.43 4.98 -7.24
C LEU A 59 -5.02 4.77 -7.80
N LEU A 60 -4.50 3.54 -7.80
CA LEU A 60 -3.19 3.21 -8.38
C LEU A 60 -3.25 3.17 -9.92
N ALA A 61 -4.29 2.53 -10.46
CA ALA A 61 -4.52 2.42 -11.90
C ALA A 61 -4.98 3.74 -12.57
N GLY A 62 -5.48 4.69 -11.78
CA GLY A 62 -6.09 5.92 -12.30
C GLY A 62 -7.53 5.73 -12.79
N ASP A 63 -8.21 4.70 -12.28
CA ASP A 63 -9.64 4.47 -12.49
C ASP A 63 -10.46 5.38 -11.56
N TRP A 64 -10.80 6.56 -12.07
CA TRP A 64 -11.51 7.58 -11.31
C TRP A 64 -13.00 7.26 -11.14
N GLU A 65 -13.61 6.49 -12.04
CA GLU A 65 -15.01 6.10 -11.93
C GLU A 65 -15.23 5.24 -10.68
N THR A 66 -14.41 4.21 -10.50
CA THR A 66 -14.44 3.38 -9.28
C THR A 66 -14.06 4.20 -8.04
N ALA A 67 -13.06 5.08 -8.16
CA ALA A 67 -12.59 5.86 -7.01
C ALA A 67 -13.63 6.89 -6.53
N ASP A 68 -14.37 7.52 -7.44
CA ASP A 68 -15.40 8.51 -7.13
C ASP A 68 -16.66 7.86 -6.54
N GLY A 69 -16.94 6.60 -6.87
CA GLY A 69 -18.05 5.83 -6.30
C GLY A 69 -17.86 5.35 -4.85
N ALA A 70 -16.67 5.47 -4.26
CA ALA A 70 -16.41 4.95 -2.92
C ALA A 70 -17.07 5.77 -1.80
N ASP A 71 -17.64 5.07 -0.80
CA ASP A 71 -18.23 5.70 0.38
C ASP A 71 -17.18 6.30 1.34
N ASP A 72 -17.63 7.19 2.23
CA ASP A 72 -16.77 7.89 3.19
C ASP A 72 -15.98 6.94 4.11
N ARG A 73 -16.56 5.81 4.48
CA ARG A 73 -15.90 4.82 5.36
C ARG A 73 -14.72 4.19 4.63
N THR A 74 -14.94 3.79 3.38
CA THR A 74 -13.94 3.20 2.48
C THR A 74 -12.82 4.19 2.21
N ARG A 75 -13.16 5.46 1.97
CA ARG A 75 -12.18 6.54 1.77
C ARG A 75 -11.31 6.77 3.00
N LYS A 76 -11.90 6.79 4.21
CA LYS A 76 -11.15 6.95 5.47
C LYS A 76 -10.20 5.79 5.72
N GLU A 77 -10.68 4.55 5.52
CA GLU A 77 -9.85 3.35 5.66
C GLU A 77 -8.68 3.35 4.67
N ALA A 78 -8.96 3.58 3.38
CA ALA A 78 -7.93 3.67 2.35
C ALA A 78 -6.91 4.76 2.68
N SER A 79 -7.36 5.95 3.08
CA SER A 79 -6.48 7.06 3.47
C SER A 79 -5.53 6.69 4.61
N GLY A 80 -6.03 5.95 5.62
CA GLY A 80 -5.20 5.45 6.71
C GLY A 80 -4.13 4.46 6.23
N LEU A 81 -4.47 3.55 5.31
CA LEU A 81 -3.52 2.60 4.72
C LEU A 81 -2.45 3.30 3.87
N VAL A 82 -2.85 4.30 3.07
CA VAL A 82 -1.91 5.12 2.28
C VAL A 82 -0.96 5.90 3.21
N ALA A 83 -1.48 6.52 4.26
CA ALA A 83 -0.67 7.26 5.22
C ALA A 83 0.35 6.35 5.92
N ALA A 84 -0.07 5.17 6.40
CA ALA A 84 0.82 4.20 7.02
C ALA A 84 1.91 3.70 6.05
N PHE A 85 1.53 3.42 4.80
CA PHE A 85 2.47 2.98 3.77
C PHE A 85 3.49 4.06 3.41
N LEU A 86 3.04 5.31 3.24
CA LEU A 86 3.90 6.45 2.94
C LEU A 86 4.85 6.74 4.11
N GLN A 87 4.34 6.75 5.34
CA GLN A 87 5.13 7.01 6.54
C GLN A 87 6.30 6.03 6.65
N TRP A 88 6.03 4.73 6.44
CA TRP A 88 7.07 3.71 6.44
C TRP A 88 8.15 3.96 5.39
N HIS A 89 7.76 4.34 4.16
CA HIS A 89 8.71 4.59 3.08
C HIS A 89 9.56 5.83 3.34
N ILE A 90 8.97 6.91 3.89
CA ILE A 90 9.70 8.11 4.27
C ILE A 90 10.71 7.80 5.37
N GLU A 91 10.30 7.14 6.45
CA GLU A 91 11.20 6.80 7.57
C GLU A 91 12.38 5.94 7.11
N ARG A 92 12.13 4.98 6.21
CA ARG A 92 13.19 4.15 5.63
C ARG A 92 14.08 4.94 4.68
N GLY A 93 13.50 5.77 3.81
CA GLY A 93 14.23 6.64 2.88
C GLY A 93 15.15 7.62 3.60
N LEU A 94 14.67 8.23 4.68
CA LEU A 94 15.45 9.12 5.55
C LEU A 94 16.62 8.39 6.22
N ARG A 95 16.43 7.14 6.64
CA ARG A 95 17.50 6.31 7.23
C ARG A 95 18.54 5.84 6.21
N SER A 96 18.18 5.76 4.93
CA SER A 96 19.07 5.31 3.86
C SER A 96 19.82 6.42 3.14
N LEU A 97 19.57 7.70 3.47
CA LEU A 97 20.36 8.81 2.96
C LEU A 97 21.80 8.68 3.51
N PRO A 98 22.83 8.71 2.65
CA PRO A 98 24.19 8.97 3.13
C PRO A 98 24.13 10.30 3.87
N LEU A 99 24.64 10.35 5.11
CA LEU A 99 24.87 11.60 5.81
C LEU A 99 25.80 12.42 4.90
N VAL A 100 25.24 13.37 4.15
CA VAL A 100 26.02 14.29 3.33
C VAL A 100 26.85 15.09 4.32
N ASP A 101 28.14 14.78 4.35
CA ASP A 101 29.13 15.49 5.16
C ASP A 101 29.08 16.97 4.75
N ARG A 102 28.75 17.83 5.72
CA ARG A 102 28.70 19.28 5.51
C ARG A 102 30.15 19.75 5.51
N SER A 103 30.66 20.02 4.31
CA SER A 103 31.90 20.78 4.11
C SER A 103 31.73 22.23 4.52
#